data_AF-C3YAA1-F1
#
_entry.id   AF-C3YAA1-F1
#
_cell.length_a   1.000
_cell.length_b   1.000
_cell.length_c   1.000
_cell.angle_alpha   90.00
_cell.angle_beta   90.00
_cell.angle_gamma   90.00
#
_symmetry.space_group_name_H-M   'P 1'
#
loop_
_entity.id
_entity.type
_entity.pdbx_description
1 polymer ?
#
loop_
_entity_poly.entity_id
_entity_poly.type
_entity_poly.pdbx_seq_one_letter_code
_entity_poly.pdbx_strand_id
1 'polypeptide(L)'
;MARIAVDEEDLAQEFGTFDIKIQDEDVVDKLKELCMLYRLDASDMADEWMAFSISNNSASLTMDKLEQFEREASTTCRRANKTKTPKVKREKPAAVMHDISNINPDAEDDLLDVYSTPAAKGKNKRMLTTPENVSVVNKKLTSVSRSPVVPFSPGSFSPVNATPSQQYRSRSGAGETMVTFGEQRAKWKGQGAEGVAIQQYDRDNALTEKYKHMFYRVIDKSNVLNDLIEDMSSQLQQSHNMENLQHLAWPCQEPITVSGRVCCDMSTGRLNAHSVLLEGSRETSARKTVHLDLSEVSEYSLFPGQIVACDGLNTTGSKLVVSKFYQGVHLPFAEVDETSENLSVPVQVLVAAGPFTPSDSLAYEPLEDLLKYLKRDQPDVCVLKCTVEVPYDDMFKKIVLNLIKATEEGSSDRLGRLIKHILTQQSYYPLYPPSEDVNIDYEHYEQFCRLQATPDVLIIPSDLRYFVKDVLGCVCVNPGRITKAQTGGTFARFVIQCPPSPTQGGAARKPRCTAAEVVRV
;
A
#
# COMPACT_ATOMS: atom_id res chain seq x y z
N MET A 1 -3.05 -30.75 0.79
CA MET A 1 -1.90 -31.66 0.58
C MET A 1 -2.07 -32.85 1.52
N ALA A 2 -2.02 -34.06 0.96
CA ALA A 2 -2.22 -35.31 1.68
C ALA A 2 -1.14 -35.54 2.75
N ARG A 3 -1.51 -36.17 3.87
CA ARG A 3 -0.55 -36.68 4.85
C ARG A 3 0.21 -37.83 4.19
N ILE A 4 1.53 -37.71 4.04
CA ILE A 4 2.38 -38.82 3.59
C ILE A 4 2.44 -39.79 4.76
N ALA A 5 1.74 -40.92 4.65
CA ALA A 5 1.98 -42.06 5.53
C ALA A 5 3.25 -42.75 5.02
N VAL A 6 4.23 -42.94 5.90
CA VAL A 6 5.46 -43.67 5.58
C VAL A 6 5.28 -45.11 6.01
N ASP A 7 5.35 -46.03 5.06
CA ASP A 7 5.17 -47.46 5.32
C ASP A 7 6.50 -48.10 5.75
N GLU A 8 6.41 -49.26 6.41
CA GLU A 8 7.59 -49.99 6.90
C GLU A 8 8.50 -50.50 5.78
N GLU A 9 7.90 -50.92 4.67
CA GLU A 9 8.63 -51.39 3.49
C GLU A 9 9.51 -50.27 2.90
N ASP A 10 9.03 -49.03 2.90
CA ASP A 10 9.77 -47.85 2.42
C ASP A 10 10.99 -47.57 3.31
N LEU A 11 10.82 -47.58 4.63
CA LEU A 11 11.93 -47.41 5.58
C LEU A 11 12.96 -48.53 5.47
N ALA A 12 12.50 -49.78 5.35
CA ALA A 12 13.39 -50.93 5.19
C ALA A 12 14.20 -50.85 3.89
N GLN A 13 13.58 -50.38 2.79
CA GLN A 13 14.24 -50.18 1.51
C GLN A 13 15.30 -49.08 1.58
N GLU A 14 14.95 -47.90 2.11
CA GLU A 14 15.86 -46.75 2.14
C GLU A 14 17.05 -46.97 3.09
N PHE A 15 16.81 -47.49 4.29
CA PHE A 15 17.91 -47.84 5.21
C PHE A 15 18.74 -49.03 4.70
N GLY A 16 18.13 -49.94 3.95
CA GLY A 16 18.81 -51.03 3.26
C GLY A 16 19.86 -50.56 2.25
N THR A 17 19.66 -49.41 1.60
CA THR A 17 20.64 -48.77 0.71
C THR A 17 21.96 -48.45 1.42
N PHE A 18 21.93 -48.25 2.74
CA PHE A 18 23.09 -47.95 3.58
C PHE A 18 23.61 -49.18 4.36
N ASP A 19 23.16 -50.39 4.00
CA ASP A 19 23.47 -51.66 4.67
C ASP A 19 23.04 -51.69 6.16
N ILE A 20 22.01 -50.91 6.51
CA ILE A 20 21.40 -50.89 7.84
C ILE A 20 20.15 -51.76 7.80
N LYS A 21 20.18 -52.88 8.53
CA LYS A 21 19.02 -53.77 8.67
C LYS A 21 18.21 -53.37 9.90
N ILE A 22 16.98 -52.91 9.68
CA ILE A 22 16.01 -52.66 10.76
C ILE A 22 15.37 -54.00 11.09
N GLN A 23 15.64 -54.56 12.27
CA GLN A 23 15.12 -55.86 12.71
C GLN A 23 14.16 -55.76 13.91
N ASP A 24 14.13 -54.59 14.55
CA ASP A 24 13.38 -54.33 15.78
C ASP A 24 12.14 -53.50 15.44
N GLU A 25 10.95 -54.06 15.72
CA GLU A 25 9.66 -53.39 15.46
C GLU A 25 9.55 -52.06 16.22
N ASP A 26 10.10 -51.97 17.44
CA ASP A 26 10.06 -50.75 18.24
C ASP A 26 10.87 -49.60 17.59
N VAL A 27 11.95 -49.96 16.88
CA VAL A 27 12.80 -49.02 16.13
C VAL A 27 12.08 -48.52 14.88
N VAL A 28 11.36 -49.40 14.18
CA VAL A 28 10.52 -49.04 13.02
C VAL A 28 9.43 -48.05 13.43
N ASP A 29 8.71 -48.34 14.51
CA ASP A 29 7.63 -47.49 14.98
C ASP A 29 8.14 -46.11 15.42
N LYS A 30 9.30 -46.06 16.07
CA LYS A 30 9.94 -44.79 16.43
C LYS A 30 10.36 -43.99 15.19
N LEU A 31 10.88 -44.63 14.15
CA LEU A 31 11.20 -43.96 12.88
C LEU A 31 9.95 -43.39 12.20
N LYS A 32 8.85 -44.14 12.16
CA LYS A 32 7.56 -43.66 11.64
C LYS A 32 7.05 -42.45 12.43
N GLU A 33 7.15 -42.49 13.77
CA GLU A 33 6.81 -41.35 14.63
C GLU A 33 7.63 -40.10 14.28
N LEU A 34 8.95 -40.23 14.12
CA LEU A 34 9.84 -39.12 13.77
C LEU A 34 9.56 -38.58 12.37
N CYS A 35 9.26 -39.43 11.38
CA CYS A 35 8.83 -39.01 10.05
C CYS A 35 7.56 -38.15 10.13
N MET A 36 6.57 -38.57 10.94
CA MET A 36 5.34 -37.81 11.16
C MET A 36 5.59 -36.49 11.88
N LEU A 37 6.43 -36.49 12.92
CA LEU A 37 6.71 -35.31 13.74
C LEU A 37 7.44 -34.22 12.95
N TYR A 38 8.43 -34.61 12.13
CA TYR A 38 9.27 -33.70 11.37
C TYR A 38 8.86 -33.51 9.91
N ARG A 39 7.80 -34.19 9.46
CA ARG A 39 7.29 -34.17 8.07
C ARG A 39 8.35 -34.62 7.05
N LEU A 40 9.05 -35.69 7.36
CA LEU A 40 10.06 -36.32 6.50
C LEU A 40 9.44 -37.52 5.79
N ASP A 41 9.87 -37.77 4.55
CA ASP A 41 9.64 -39.06 3.89
C ASP A 41 10.71 -40.09 4.30
N ALA A 42 10.59 -41.34 3.84
CA ALA A 42 11.52 -42.42 4.20
C ALA A 42 12.96 -42.12 3.77
N SER A 43 13.14 -41.46 2.61
CA SER A 43 14.45 -41.09 2.07
C SER A 43 15.09 -39.98 2.90
N ASP A 44 14.33 -38.92 3.19
CA ASP A 44 14.79 -37.80 4.01
C ASP A 44 15.16 -38.25 5.43
N MET A 45 14.41 -39.20 5.99
CA MET A 45 14.71 -39.78 7.30
C MET A 45 16.02 -40.59 7.29
N ALA A 46 16.24 -41.41 6.25
CA ALA A 46 17.47 -42.17 6.12
C ALA A 46 18.69 -41.24 5.97
N ASP A 47 18.57 -40.17 5.17
CA ASP A 47 19.65 -39.19 4.97
C ASP A 47 20.02 -38.44 6.26
N GLU A 48 19.01 -37.96 7.02
CA GLU A 48 19.23 -37.28 8.30
C GLU A 48 19.84 -38.22 9.34
N TRP A 49 19.38 -39.48 9.39
CA TRP A 49 19.99 -40.50 10.24
C TRP A 49 21.45 -40.75 9.86
N MET A 50 21.76 -40.86 8.56
CA MET A 50 23.13 -41.05 8.09
C MET A 50 24.02 -39.87 8.45
N ALA A 51 23.53 -38.63 8.32
CA ALA A 51 24.25 -37.44 8.74
C ALA A 51 24.58 -37.46 10.25
N PHE A 52 23.62 -37.84 11.08
CA PHE A 52 23.82 -38.01 12.53
C PHE A 52 24.78 -39.15 12.88
N SER A 53 24.70 -40.27 12.16
CA SER A 53 25.57 -41.44 12.36
C SER A 53 27.05 -41.08 12.12
N ILE A 54 27.30 -40.21 11.13
CA ILE A 54 28.64 -39.71 10.78
C ILE A 54 29.15 -38.73 11.83
N SER A 55 28.31 -37.78 12.28
CA SER A 55 28.72 -36.79 13.30
C SER A 55 29.02 -37.43 14.64
N ASN A 56 28.27 -38.48 15.00
CA ASN A 56 28.36 -39.14 16.30
C ASN A 56 29.16 -40.46 16.25
N ASN A 57 29.85 -40.71 15.12
CA ASN A 57 30.79 -41.80 14.86
C ASN A 57 30.22 -43.19 15.23
N SER A 58 28.99 -43.47 14.79
CA SER A 58 28.27 -44.70 15.12
C SER A 58 27.24 -45.07 14.07
N ALA A 59 27.40 -46.26 13.47
CA ALA A 59 26.50 -46.78 12.45
C ALA A 59 25.31 -47.62 12.98
N SER A 60 25.27 -47.97 14.27
CA SER A 60 24.23 -48.87 14.81
C SER A 60 22.92 -48.13 15.07
N LEU A 61 21.84 -48.56 14.42
CA LEU A 61 20.47 -48.10 14.65
C LEU A 61 19.86 -48.85 15.85
N THR A 62 19.87 -48.21 17.02
CA THR A 62 19.28 -48.73 18.26
C THR A 62 18.35 -47.68 18.88
N MET A 63 17.37 -48.09 19.68
CA MET A 63 16.41 -47.17 20.32
C MET A 63 17.10 -46.02 21.08
N ASP A 64 18.12 -46.32 21.89
CA ASP A 64 18.89 -45.28 22.63
C ASP A 64 19.50 -44.20 21.73
N LYS A 65 19.92 -44.59 20.52
CA LYS A 65 20.52 -43.66 19.55
C LYS A 65 19.47 -42.90 18.75
N LEU A 66 18.31 -43.48 18.51
CA LEU A 66 17.16 -42.76 17.96
C LEU A 66 16.64 -41.69 18.91
N GLU A 67 16.62 -41.96 20.21
CA GLU A 67 16.29 -40.92 21.20
C GLU A 67 17.35 -39.81 21.25
N GLN A 68 18.63 -40.16 21.08
CA GLN A 68 19.70 -39.16 20.97
C GLN A 68 19.56 -38.32 19.70
N PHE A 69 19.24 -38.97 18.58
CA PHE A 69 18.93 -38.32 17.32
C PHE A 69 17.74 -37.36 17.45
N GLU A 70 16.64 -37.76 18.10
CA GLU A 70 15.48 -36.88 18.35
C GLU A 70 15.83 -35.63 19.16
N ARG A 71 16.65 -35.79 20.21
CA ARG A 71 17.15 -34.67 21.03
C ARG A 71 17.99 -33.69 20.22
N GLU A 72 18.77 -34.17 19.24
CA GLU A 72 19.66 -33.35 18.41
C GLU A 72 18.93 -32.76 17.19
N ALA A 73 18.06 -33.53 16.53
CA ALA A 73 17.19 -33.14 15.42
C ALA A 73 16.23 -32.00 15.78
N SER A 74 15.79 -31.94 17.04
CA SER A 74 15.02 -30.81 17.61
C SER A 74 15.71 -29.44 17.41
N THR A 75 17.04 -29.41 17.30
CA THR A 75 17.82 -28.19 17.06
C THR A 75 18.15 -27.96 15.57
N THR A 76 18.28 -29.03 14.79
CA THR A 76 18.68 -28.98 13.37
C THR A 76 17.49 -28.82 12.41
N CYS A 77 16.34 -29.47 12.66
CA CYS A 77 15.13 -29.37 11.81
C CYS A 77 14.49 -27.97 11.82
N ARG A 78 14.80 -27.11 12.81
CA ARG A 78 14.44 -25.67 12.75
C ARG A 78 15.17 -24.91 11.64
N ARG A 79 16.27 -25.46 11.09
CA ARG A 79 17.06 -24.85 10.00
C ARG A 79 16.70 -25.39 8.61
N ALA A 80 16.13 -26.59 8.51
CA ALA A 80 15.85 -27.27 7.24
C ALA A 80 14.56 -26.78 6.52
N ASN A 81 13.58 -26.20 7.24
CA ASN A 81 12.39 -25.60 6.63
C ASN A 81 12.61 -24.25 5.88
N LYS A 82 13.87 -23.90 5.58
CA LYS A 82 14.19 -22.86 4.58
C LYS A 82 14.48 -23.53 3.25
N THR A 83 13.47 -23.61 2.40
CA THR A 83 13.64 -23.93 0.98
C THR A 83 14.73 -23.05 0.36
N LYS A 84 15.73 -23.71 -0.23
CA LYS A 84 16.89 -23.11 -0.88
C LYS A 84 16.45 -22.37 -2.16
N THR A 85 16.56 -21.04 -2.17
CA THR A 85 16.44 -20.21 -3.38
C THR A 85 17.60 -20.53 -4.34
N PRO A 86 17.41 -20.56 -5.68
CA PRO A 86 18.50 -20.84 -6.63
C PRO A 86 19.63 -19.81 -6.48
N LYS A 87 20.87 -20.29 -6.43
CA LYS A 87 22.07 -19.44 -6.41
C LYS A 87 22.24 -18.75 -7.76
N VAL A 88 21.70 -17.54 -7.91
CA VAL A 88 22.25 -16.56 -8.83
C VAL A 88 23.61 -16.12 -8.25
N LYS A 89 24.67 -16.12 -9.08
CA LYS A 89 25.97 -15.54 -8.71
C LYS A 89 25.75 -14.09 -8.27
N ARG A 90 25.77 -13.85 -6.96
CA ARG A 90 25.89 -12.51 -6.39
C ARG A 90 27.28 -11.99 -6.73
N GLU A 91 27.38 -11.12 -7.71
CA GLU A 91 28.45 -10.13 -7.70
C GLU A 91 28.32 -9.36 -6.39
N LYS A 92 29.43 -9.25 -5.64
CA LYS A 92 29.44 -8.44 -4.42
C LYS A 92 29.07 -7.02 -4.82
N PRO A 93 28.01 -6.41 -4.27
CA PRO A 93 27.82 -4.99 -4.49
C PRO A 93 29.05 -4.30 -3.88
N ALA A 94 29.78 -3.57 -4.71
CA ALA A 94 30.71 -2.57 -4.21
C ALA A 94 29.93 -1.71 -3.20
N ALA A 95 30.55 -1.39 -2.07
CA ALA A 95 30.01 -0.37 -1.19
C ALA A 95 30.00 0.95 -1.97
N VAL A 96 28.90 1.23 -2.65
CA VAL A 96 28.63 2.52 -3.26
C VAL A 96 28.09 3.38 -2.12
N MET A 97 28.95 4.25 -1.58
CA MET A 97 28.46 5.48 -0.97
C MET A 97 27.62 6.17 -2.04
N HIS A 98 26.31 6.27 -1.84
CA HIS A 98 25.50 7.17 -2.65
C HIS A 98 25.91 8.59 -2.26
N ASP A 99 26.78 9.18 -3.07
CA ASP A 99 26.93 10.63 -3.12
C ASP A 99 25.62 11.20 -3.69
N ILE A 100 24.79 11.77 -2.81
CA ILE A 100 23.47 12.35 -3.13
C ILE A 100 23.63 13.68 -3.91
N SER A 101 24.86 14.12 -4.18
CA SER A 101 25.11 15.43 -4.81
C SER A 101 24.70 15.55 -6.28
N ASN A 102 24.32 14.47 -6.97
CA ASN A 102 23.95 14.52 -8.40
C ASN A 102 22.70 13.73 -8.75
N ILE A 103 21.59 13.94 -8.03
CA ILE A 103 20.26 13.65 -8.57
C ILE A 103 19.84 14.88 -9.36
N ASN A 104 19.83 14.77 -10.69
CA ASN A 104 19.27 15.78 -11.57
C ASN A 104 17.74 15.86 -11.30
N PRO A 105 17.20 16.97 -10.78
CA PRO A 105 15.78 17.09 -10.44
C PRO A 105 14.87 17.03 -11.68
N ASP A 106 15.43 17.19 -12.87
CA ASP A 106 14.69 17.09 -14.14
C ASP A 106 14.45 15.63 -14.60
N ALA A 107 14.95 14.62 -13.87
CA ALA A 107 14.63 13.22 -14.17
C ALA A 107 13.17 12.86 -13.83
N GLU A 108 12.42 13.75 -13.16
CA GLU A 108 10.97 13.61 -12.98
C GLU A 108 10.17 14.10 -14.20
N ASP A 109 10.73 14.97 -15.07
CA ASP A 109 10.12 15.35 -16.35
C ASP A 109 10.19 14.19 -17.37
N ASP A 110 11.19 13.31 -17.26
CA ASP A 110 11.32 12.10 -18.11
C ASP A 110 10.25 11.03 -17.76
N LEU A 111 9.64 11.11 -16.56
CA LEU A 111 8.45 10.33 -16.21
C LEU A 111 7.16 10.96 -16.72
N LEU A 112 7.17 12.25 -17.09
CA LEU A 112 6.06 12.94 -17.74
C LEU A 112 6.00 12.67 -19.25
N ASP A 113 7.15 12.39 -19.89
CA ASP A 113 7.23 12.01 -21.31
C ASP A 113 6.60 10.63 -21.62
N VAL A 114 6.35 9.81 -20.60
CA VAL A 114 5.54 8.59 -20.70
C VAL A 114 4.03 8.89 -20.76
N TYR A 115 3.61 10.13 -20.48
CA TYR A 115 2.20 10.57 -20.47
C TYR A 115 1.83 11.47 -21.66
N SER A 116 2.73 11.69 -22.61
CA SER A 116 2.46 12.41 -23.86
C SER A 116 2.44 11.47 -25.06
N THR A 117 1.46 11.62 -25.94
CA THR A 117 1.36 10.87 -27.20
C THR A 117 2.60 11.15 -28.08
N PRO A 118 3.24 10.13 -28.71
CA PRO A 118 4.43 10.37 -29.50
C PRO A 118 4.09 11.10 -30.81
N ALA A 119 4.51 12.37 -30.91
CA ALA A 119 4.61 13.05 -32.20
C ALA A 119 5.85 12.57 -32.97
N ALA A 120 5.73 12.52 -34.30
CA ALA A 120 6.64 11.83 -35.20
C ALA A 120 8.13 12.28 -35.13
N LYS A 121 8.99 11.26 -35.01
CA LYS A 121 10.45 11.15 -35.27
C LYS A 121 11.18 12.40 -35.81
N GLY A 122 12.10 12.93 -34.99
CA GLY A 122 13.30 13.66 -35.41
C GLY A 122 14.57 12.93 -34.95
N LYS A 123 15.40 12.49 -35.90
CA LYS A 123 16.68 11.79 -35.63
C LYS A 123 17.71 12.78 -35.05
N ASN A 124 18.31 12.46 -33.90
CA ASN A 124 19.67 12.93 -33.57
C ASN A 124 20.45 11.84 -32.84
N LYS A 125 21.46 11.30 -33.52
CA LYS A 125 22.50 10.43 -32.96
C LYS A 125 23.36 11.26 -32.01
N ARG A 126 23.66 10.76 -30.80
CA ARG A 126 24.81 11.22 -30.01
C ARG A 126 25.78 10.07 -29.75
N MET A 127 27.05 10.34 -30.05
CA MET A 127 28.18 9.44 -30.03
C MET A 127 28.64 9.13 -28.60
N LEU A 128 28.97 7.87 -28.36
CA LEU A 128 29.61 7.39 -27.13
C LEU A 128 31.10 7.79 -27.16
N THR A 129 31.57 8.54 -26.18
CA THR A 129 33.02 8.68 -25.91
C THR A 129 33.29 8.42 -24.44
N THR A 130 34.19 7.48 -24.20
CA THR A 130 34.78 7.09 -22.92
C THR A 130 35.64 8.22 -22.33
N PRO A 131 35.70 8.41 -21.00
CA PRO A 131 36.74 9.25 -20.41
C PRO A 131 37.90 8.40 -19.86
N GLU A 132 39.09 8.60 -20.42
CA GLU A 132 40.38 8.30 -19.78
C GLU A 132 40.87 9.53 -19.00
N ASN A 133 41.25 9.31 -17.72
CA ASN A 133 42.25 9.93 -16.83
C ASN A 133 42.64 11.43 -17.01
N VAL A 134 42.94 12.25 -15.99
CA VAL A 134 43.99 12.11 -14.97
C VAL A 134 43.82 13.25 -13.94
N SER A 135 43.80 12.95 -12.64
CA SER A 135 44.55 13.77 -11.67
C SER A 135 45.12 12.89 -10.55
N VAL A 136 46.44 12.83 -10.58
CA VAL A 136 47.33 12.02 -9.75
C VAL A 136 47.35 12.54 -8.31
N VAL A 137 47.06 11.67 -7.35
CA VAL A 137 47.77 11.68 -6.06
C VAL A 137 48.30 10.27 -5.79
N ASN A 138 49.59 10.09 -6.08
CA ASN A 138 50.35 8.90 -5.73
C ASN A 138 50.58 8.84 -4.22
N LYS A 139 50.20 7.73 -3.57
CA LYS A 139 51.01 7.08 -2.53
C LYS A 139 50.99 5.57 -2.72
N LYS A 140 52.15 5.03 -3.10
CA LYS A 140 52.49 3.61 -3.20
C LYS A 140 52.74 2.99 -1.81
N LEU A 141 52.45 1.68 -1.71
CA LEU A 141 52.99 0.67 -0.78
C LEU A 141 52.58 0.82 0.71
N THR A 142 52.29 -0.20 1.53
CA THR A 142 52.38 -1.67 1.45
C THR A 142 51.69 -2.24 2.71
N SER A 143 51.01 -3.39 2.53
CA SER A 143 50.88 -4.54 3.46
C SER A 143 50.49 -4.38 4.95
N VAL A 144 49.69 -5.36 5.37
CA VAL A 144 49.48 -5.91 6.73
C VAL A 144 48.23 -5.43 7.47
N SER A 145 47.22 -6.29 7.42
CA SER A 145 46.41 -6.76 8.54
C SER A 145 46.04 -5.76 9.64
N ARG A 146 44.79 -5.29 9.62
CA ARG A 146 43.84 -5.20 10.75
C ARG A 146 42.60 -4.42 10.30
N SER A 147 41.47 -4.71 10.93
CA SER A 147 40.11 -4.20 10.71
C SER A 147 40.03 -2.70 10.30
N PRO A 148 39.00 -2.25 9.56
CA PRO A 148 38.86 -0.85 9.20
C PRO A 148 38.54 -0.03 10.45
N VAL A 149 39.59 0.45 11.13
CA VAL A 149 39.47 1.49 12.14
C VAL A 149 39.42 2.81 11.37
N VAL A 150 38.20 3.23 11.02
CA VAL A 150 37.97 4.62 10.63
C VAL A 150 38.32 5.47 11.87
N PRO A 151 39.31 6.38 11.80
CA PRO A 151 39.67 7.18 12.95
C PRO A 151 38.47 8.08 13.30
N PHE A 152 37.89 7.83 14.48
CA PHE A 152 36.88 8.69 15.10
C PHE A 152 37.50 10.09 15.26
N SER A 153 37.17 10.97 14.34
CA SER A 153 37.57 12.38 14.36
C SER A 153 36.27 13.19 14.47
N PRO A 154 36.15 14.18 15.37
CA PRO A 154 34.94 15.01 15.44
C PRO A 154 34.57 15.67 14.10
N GLY A 155 35.57 15.95 13.26
CA GLY A 155 35.39 16.49 11.90
C GLY A 155 34.79 15.50 10.88
N SER A 156 34.75 14.20 11.18
CA SER A 156 34.08 13.20 10.34
C SER A 156 32.55 13.27 10.42
N PHE A 157 32.02 14.00 11.41
CA PHE A 157 30.60 14.28 11.61
C PHE A 157 30.20 15.71 11.22
N SER A 158 31.16 16.55 10.81
CA SER A 158 30.84 17.88 10.27
C SER A 158 30.16 17.68 8.90
N PRO A 159 28.98 18.30 8.66
CA PRO A 159 28.26 18.14 7.40
C PRO A 159 29.17 18.45 6.21
N VAL A 160 29.19 17.57 5.21
CA VAL A 160 29.99 17.72 3.97
C VAL A 160 29.55 18.97 3.18
N ASN A 161 28.32 19.44 3.40
CA ASN A 161 27.81 20.68 2.84
C ASN A 161 27.99 21.83 3.84
N ALA A 162 28.87 22.77 3.53
CA ALA A 162 29.14 23.98 4.33
C ALA A 162 27.92 24.91 4.49
N THR A 163 26.80 24.61 3.84
CA THR A 163 25.55 25.35 3.99
C THR A 163 24.37 24.39 3.82
N PRO A 164 23.75 23.93 4.92
CA PRO A 164 22.50 23.20 4.85
C PRO A 164 21.43 24.00 4.08
N SER A 165 20.53 23.30 3.38
CA SER A 165 19.31 23.83 2.77
C SER A 165 19.49 24.96 1.72
N GLN A 166 20.63 24.99 1.02
CA GLN A 166 20.86 26.00 -0.03
C GLN A 166 19.76 26.04 -1.09
N GLN A 167 19.32 24.87 -1.59
CA GLN A 167 18.29 24.79 -2.62
C GLN A 167 16.95 25.34 -2.15
N TYR A 168 16.55 25.06 -0.91
CA TYR A 168 15.34 25.59 -0.31
C TYR A 168 15.40 27.12 -0.17
N ARG A 169 16.54 27.66 0.30
CA ARG A 169 16.75 29.09 0.49
C ARG A 169 16.80 29.86 -0.84
N SER A 170 17.35 29.26 -1.88
CA SER A 170 17.49 29.88 -3.20
C SER A 170 16.24 29.74 -4.08
N ARG A 171 15.16 29.14 -3.57
CA ARG A 171 13.95 28.88 -4.37
C ARG A 171 13.31 30.19 -4.85
N SER A 172 12.87 30.18 -6.11
CA SER A 172 11.98 31.21 -6.67
C SER A 172 10.53 30.74 -6.63
N GLY A 173 9.58 31.67 -6.54
CA GLY A 173 8.14 31.34 -6.62
C GLY A 173 7.48 30.97 -5.28
N ALA A 174 8.07 31.32 -4.14
CA ALA A 174 7.37 31.26 -2.86
C ALA A 174 6.10 32.14 -2.92
N GLY A 175 4.96 31.57 -2.55
CA GLY A 175 3.65 32.23 -2.63
C GLY A 175 2.93 32.09 -3.97
N GLU A 176 3.53 31.42 -4.95
CA GLU A 176 2.89 31.12 -6.24
C GLU A 176 1.72 30.14 -6.07
N THR A 177 0.56 30.51 -6.60
CA THR A 177 -0.63 29.64 -6.62
C THR A 177 -0.51 28.64 -7.77
N MET A 178 -0.44 27.35 -7.41
CA MET A 178 -0.24 26.26 -8.36
C MET A 178 -1.55 25.63 -8.86
N VAL A 179 -2.59 25.65 -8.03
CA VAL A 179 -3.93 25.14 -8.34
C VAL A 179 -4.96 26.06 -7.70
N THR A 180 -6.05 26.30 -8.41
CA THR A 180 -7.22 27.04 -7.92
C THR A 180 -8.49 26.23 -8.23
N PHE A 181 -9.43 26.22 -7.30
CA PHE A 181 -10.75 25.61 -7.43
C PHE A 181 -11.80 26.58 -6.86
N GLY A 182 -12.97 26.63 -7.50
CA GLY A 182 -14.05 27.52 -7.10
C GLY A 182 -13.77 28.99 -7.43
N GLU A 183 -14.07 29.89 -6.50
CA GLU A 183 -13.89 31.34 -6.72
C GLU A 183 -12.42 31.74 -6.93
N GLN A 184 -12.12 32.26 -8.12
CA GLN A 184 -10.76 32.56 -8.61
C GLN A 184 -10.01 33.69 -7.86
N ARG A 185 -10.66 34.38 -6.91
CA ARG A 185 -10.08 35.53 -6.16
C ARG A 185 -10.56 35.57 -4.71
N ALA A 186 -10.55 34.44 -4.03
CA ALA A 186 -10.85 34.41 -2.60
C ALA A 186 -9.86 35.30 -1.83
N LYS A 187 -10.38 36.09 -0.87
CA LYS A 187 -9.53 36.81 0.08
C LYS A 187 -9.13 35.83 1.18
N TRP A 188 -7.86 35.48 1.22
CA TRP A 188 -7.31 34.56 2.21
C TRP A 188 -7.00 35.30 3.51
N LYS A 189 -8.05 35.50 4.31
CA LYS A 189 -7.93 36.01 5.68
C LYS A 189 -9.05 35.43 6.54
N GLY A 190 -8.69 34.67 7.56
CA GLY A 190 -9.64 34.17 8.56
C GLY A 190 -9.98 35.22 9.62
N GLN A 191 -10.91 34.86 10.48
CA GLN A 191 -11.30 35.59 11.69
C GLN A 191 -10.58 35.05 12.94
N GLY A 192 -9.88 33.92 12.82
CA GLY A 192 -9.19 33.24 13.91
C GLY A 192 -10.04 32.14 14.52
N ALA A 193 -9.69 31.67 15.71
CA ALA A 193 -10.39 30.54 16.34
C ALA A 193 -11.78 30.89 16.91
N GLU A 194 -12.17 32.17 16.92
CA GLU A 194 -13.48 32.61 17.43
C GLU A 194 -14.60 32.13 16.50
N GLY A 195 -15.59 31.42 17.04
CA GLY A 195 -16.73 30.93 16.27
C GLY A 195 -16.51 29.60 15.54
N VAL A 196 -15.34 28.97 15.66
CA VAL A 196 -15.09 27.63 15.10
C VAL A 196 -15.27 26.54 16.14
N ALA A 197 -16.11 25.55 15.84
CA ALA A 197 -16.26 24.33 16.62
C ALA A 197 -15.56 23.15 15.91
N ILE A 198 -14.53 22.59 16.55
CA ILE A 198 -13.84 21.38 16.07
C ILE A 198 -14.29 20.20 16.92
N GLN A 199 -14.84 19.17 16.26
CA GLN A 199 -15.35 17.98 16.91
C GLN A 199 -14.99 16.75 16.06
N GLN A 200 -14.76 15.61 16.71
CA GLN A 200 -14.72 14.33 15.99
C GLN A 200 -16.12 14.04 15.48
N TYR A 201 -16.21 13.62 14.20
CA TYR A 201 -17.49 13.37 13.55
C TYR A 201 -18.29 12.28 14.26
N ASP A 202 -17.63 11.17 14.58
CA ASP A 202 -18.16 10.12 15.45
C ASP A 202 -17.27 10.00 16.66
N ARG A 203 -17.72 10.64 17.74
CA ARG A 203 -17.03 10.64 19.02
C ARG A 203 -17.10 9.28 19.71
N ASP A 204 -18.18 8.53 19.48
CA ASP A 204 -18.44 7.28 20.18
C ASP A 204 -17.52 6.17 19.65
N ASN A 205 -17.20 6.21 18.35
CA ASN A 205 -16.26 5.29 17.72
C ASN A 205 -14.89 5.92 17.42
N ALA A 206 -14.53 7.04 18.05
CA ALA A 206 -13.19 7.61 17.88
C ALA A 206 -12.15 6.82 18.68
N LEU A 207 -11.02 6.48 18.05
CA LEU A 207 -9.88 5.87 18.75
C LEU A 207 -9.22 6.88 19.69
N THR A 208 -9.67 6.91 20.94
CA THR A 208 -9.16 7.80 21.99
C THR A 208 -8.21 7.10 22.95
N GLU A 209 -8.38 5.78 23.12
CA GLU A 209 -7.57 4.96 24.01
C GLU A 209 -6.37 4.33 23.30
N LYS A 210 -5.31 4.06 24.07
CA LYS A 210 -4.16 3.29 23.59
C LYS A 210 -4.55 1.82 23.53
N TYR A 211 -4.28 1.17 22.41
CA TYR A 211 -4.49 -0.27 22.25
C TYR A 211 -3.17 -1.02 22.07
N LYS A 212 -3.20 -2.33 22.34
CA LYS A 212 -2.07 -3.23 22.12
C LYS A 212 -2.07 -3.66 20.65
N HIS A 213 -0.96 -3.39 19.98
CA HIS A 213 -0.72 -3.78 18.58
C HIS A 213 0.32 -4.92 18.52
N MET A 214 0.75 -5.31 17.31
CA MET A 214 1.71 -6.40 17.02
C MET A 214 1.22 -7.82 17.28
N PHE A 215 -0.07 -8.02 17.50
CA PHE A 215 -0.69 -9.33 17.54
C PHE A 215 -2.06 -9.25 16.86
N TYR A 216 -2.36 -10.20 15.98
CA TYR A 216 -3.69 -10.39 15.43
C TYR A 216 -3.91 -11.88 15.18
N ARG A 217 -5.16 -12.33 15.26
CA ARG A 217 -5.50 -13.71 14.89
C ARG A 217 -5.93 -13.73 13.43
N VAL A 218 -5.43 -14.72 12.69
CA VAL A 218 -5.76 -14.87 11.26
C VAL A 218 -7.27 -15.06 11.05
N ILE A 219 -7.95 -15.70 12.00
CA ILE A 219 -9.41 -15.89 11.95
C ILE A 219 -10.16 -14.56 12.06
N ASP A 220 -9.73 -13.65 12.94
CA ASP A 220 -10.39 -12.36 13.16
C ASP A 220 -10.21 -11.46 11.93
N LYS A 221 -8.98 -11.38 11.39
CA LYS A 221 -8.72 -10.77 10.09
C LYS A 221 -9.62 -11.35 8.99
N SER A 222 -9.77 -12.67 8.96
CA SER A 222 -10.56 -13.34 7.94
C SER A 222 -12.06 -13.08 8.08
N ASN A 223 -12.56 -12.85 9.29
CA ASN A 223 -13.95 -12.49 9.55
C ASN A 223 -14.20 -11.05 9.10
N VAL A 224 -13.38 -10.08 9.53
CA VAL A 224 -13.45 -8.69 9.06
C VAL A 224 -13.49 -8.61 7.53
N LEU A 225 -12.57 -9.32 6.87
CA LEU A 225 -12.51 -9.33 5.40
C LEU A 225 -13.73 -9.96 4.72
N ASN A 226 -14.48 -10.82 5.43
CA ASN A 226 -15.73 -11.39 4.95
C ASN A 226 -16.87 -10.38 5.14
N ASP A 227 -16.97 -9.82 6.34
CA ASP A 227 -17.99 -8.87 6.74
C ASP A 227 -17.97 -7.64 5.82
N LEU A 228 -16.78 -7.16 5.45
CA LEU A 228 -16.61 -6.12 4.42
C LEU A 228 -17.24 -6.48 3.06
N ILE A 229 -17.07 -7.73 2.60
CA ILE A 229 -17.67 -8.19 1.34
C ILE A 229 -19.18 -8.22 1.47
N GLU A 230 -19.71 -8.76 2.56
CA GLU A 230 -21.15 -8.88 2.79
C GLU A 230 -21.83 -7.53 2.92
N ASP A 231 -21.28 -6.62 3.72
CA ASP A 231 -21.78 -5.25 3.90
C ASP A 231 -21.91 -4.54 2.56
N MET A 232 -20.82 -4.52 1.79
CA MET A 232 -20.81 -3.79 0.52
C MET A 232 -21.64 -4.48 -0.55
N SER A 233 -21.67 -5.82 -0.58
CA SER A 233 -22.55 -6.58 -1.48
C SER A 233 -24.02 -6.28 -1.20
N SER A 234 -24.41 -6.26 0.08
CA SER A 234 -25.78 -5.92 0.51
C SER A 234 -26.16 -4.51 0.07
N GLN A 235 -25.26 -3.54 0.25
CA GLN A 235 -25.50 -2.16 -0.18
C GLN A 235 -25.62 -2.04 -1.71
N LEU A 236 -24.74 -2.70 -2.47
CA LEU A 236 -24.81 -2.71 -3.92
C LEU A 236 -26.13 -3.31 -4.38
N GLN A 237 -26.53 -4.46 -3.83
CA GLN A 237 -27.78 -5.13 -4.14
C GLN A 237 -28.99 -4.21 -3.93
N GLN A 238 -29.07 -3.54 -2.79
CA GLN A 238 -30.14 -2.59 -2.46
C GLN A 238 -30.15 -1.37 -3.40
N SER A 239 -28.99 -0.75 -3.63
CA SER A 239 -28.88 0.47 -4.43
C SER A 239 -29.25 0.30 -5.91
N HIS A 240 -28.98 -0.89 -6.47
CA HIS A 240 -29.18 -1.19 -7.88
C HIS A 240 -30.43 -2.06 -8.11
N ASN A 241 -31.20 -2.33 -7.06
CA ASN A 241 -32.37 -3.23 -7.08
C ASN A 241 -32.05 -4.57 -7.76
N MET A 242 -30.90 -5.16 -7.41
CA MET A 242 -30.50 -6.45 -7.99
C MET A 242 -31.35 -7.57 -7.40
N GLU A 243 -31.57 -8.62 -8.20
CA GLU A 243 -32.11 -9.88 -7.69
C GLU A 243 -31.12 -10.55 -6.71
N ASN A 244 -31.46 -11.75 -6.24
CA ASN A 244 -30.60 -12.48 -5.32
C ASN A 244 -29.23 -12.76 -5.94
N LEU A 245 -28.17 -12.37 -5.22
CA LEU A 245 -26.79 -12.69 -5.59
C LEU A 245 -26.60 -14.20 -5.67
N GLN A 246 -26.05 -14.68 -6.78
CA GLN A 246 -25.85 -16.10 -7.01
C GLN A 246 -24.50 -16.59 -6.53
N HIS A 247 -24.39 -17.91 -6.34
CA HIS A 247 -23.15 -18.56 -5.93
C HIS A 247 -22.10 -18.46 -7.06
N LEU A 248 -20.96 -17.84 -6.75
CA LEU A 248 -19.95 -17.48 -7.75
C LEU A 248 -19.41 -18.67 -8.57
N ALA A 249 -19.21 -19.83 -7.93
CA ALA A 249 -18.58 -20.99 -8.55
C ALA A 249 -19.56 -22.09 -9.00
N TRP A 250 -20.88 -21.82 -9.02
CA TRP A 250 -21.84 -22.79 -9.55
C TRP A 250 -21.99 -22.60 -11.06
N PRO A 251 -21.85 -23.68 -11.86
CA PRO A 251 -22.09 -23.61 -13.29
C PRO A 251 -23.55 -23.22 -13.59
N CYS A 252 -23.73 -22.19 -14.43
CA CYS A 252 -25.03 -21.73 -14.90
C CYS A 252 -24.99 -21.45 -16.41
N GLN A 253 -26.06 -21.82 -17.11
CA GLN A 253 -26.22 -21.55 -18.55
C GLN A 253 -26.88 -20.20 -18.83
N GLU A 254 -27.50 -19.58 -17.81
CA GLU A 254 -28.10 -18.26 -17.88
C GLU A 254 -27.18 -17.21 -17.22
N PRO A 255 -27.27 -15.93 -17.62
CA PRO A 255 -26.55 -14.86 -16.95
C PRO A 255 -26.89 -14.79 -15.46
N ILE A 256 -25.87 -14.61 -14.63
CA ILE A 256 -25.97 -14.52 -13.18
C ILE A 256 -25.41 -13.18 -12.68
N THR A 257 -25.99 -12.66 -11.61
CA THR A 257 -25.44 -11.53 -10.86
C THR A 257 -24.67 -12.05 -9.66
N VAL A 258 -23.41 -11.64 -9.54
CA VAL A 258 -22.51 -12.06 -8.44
C VAL A 258 -21.83 -10.84 -7.82
N SER A 259 -21.40 -10.99 -6.57
CA SER A 259 -20.61 -9.99 -5.85
C SER A 259 -19.42 -10.63 -5.16
N GLY A 260 -18.34 -9.88 -5.02
CA GLY A 260 -17.14 -10.35 -4.35
C GLY A 260 -15.99 -9.35 -4.36
N ARG A 261 -14.87 -9.77 -3.77
CA ARG A 261 -13.63 -9.00 -3.73
C ARG A 261 -12.71 -9.36 -4.89
N VAL A 262 -12.23 -8.35 -5.59
CA VAL A 262 -11.21 -8.47 -6.63
C VAL A 262 -9.89 -8.92 -6.00
N CYS A 263 -9.36 -10.01 -6.53
CA CYS A 263 -8.07 -10.58 -6.16
C CYS A 263 -7.17 -10.69 -7.41
N CYS A 264 -5.88 -10.90 -7.18
CA CYS A 264 -4.91 -11.19 -8.22
C CYS A 264 -4.40 -12.62 -8.03
N ASP A 265 -4.21 -13.36 -9.12
CA ASP A 265 -3.43 -14.60 -9.07
C ASP A 265 -1.99 -14.25 -8.64
N MET A 266 -1.48 -14.94 -7.60
CA MET A 266 -0.18 -14.68 -7.00
C MET A 266 1.00 -15.00 -7.93
N SER A 267 0.77 -15.73 -9.03
CA SER A 267 1.82 -16.13 -9.99
C SER A 267 2.47 -14.93 -10.71
N THR A 268 1.74 -13.83 -10.90
CA THR A 268 2.20 -12.64 -11.66
C THR A 268 2.68 -11.49 -10.78
N GLY A 269 2.37 -11.51 -9.47
CA GLY A 269 2.67 -10.45 -8.50
C GLY A 269 2.00 -9.09 -8.78
N ARG A 270 1.23 -8.95 -9.88
CA ARG A 270 0.62 -7.69 -10.34
C ARG A 270 -0.71 -7.95 -11.05
N LEU A 271 -1.73 -7.17 -10.70
CA LEU A 271 -3.05 -7.24 -11.34
C LEU A 271 -2.97 -6.78 -12.80
N ASN A 272 -3.44 -7.63 -13.70
CA ASN A 272 -3.67 -7.33 -15.11
C ASN A 272 -5.00 -7.96 -15.54
N ALA A 273 -5.51 -7.61 -16.73
CA ALA A 273 -6.81 -8.05 -17.22
C ALA A 273 -7.00 -9.59 -17.24
N HIS A 274 -5.92 -10.36 -17.38
CA HIS A 274 -5.95 -11.82 -17.46
C HIS A 274 -5.79 -12.50 -16.09
N SER A 275 -5.34 -11.77 -15.07
CA SER A 275 -5.05 -12.30 -13.73
C SER A 275 -6.10 -11.90 -12.68
N VAL A 276 -7.25 -11.39 -13.13
CA VAL A 276 -8.33 -10.94 -12.24
C VAL A 276 -9.11 -12.15 -11.73
N LEU A 277 -9.17 -12.26 -10.41
CA LEU A 277 -9.99 -13.22 -9.69
C LEU A 277 -11.09 -12.46 -8.93
N LEU A 278 -12.23 -13.11 -8.74
CA LEU A 278 -13.26 -12.65 -7.82
C LEU A 278 -13.39 -13.65 -6.68
N GLU A 279 -13.33 -13.19 -5.44
CA GLU A 279 -13.55 -13.97 -4.23
C GLU A 279 -14.92 -13.64 -3.66
N GLY A 280 -15.82 -14.62 -3.59
CA GLY A 280 -17.14 -14.42 -2.99
C GLY A 280 -17.12 -14.50 -1.45
N SER A 281 -18.19 -14.06 -0.81
CA SER A 281 -18.37 -14.19 0.65
C SER A 281 -18.46 -15.66 1.09
N ARG A 282 -18.35 -15.90 2.40
CA ARG A 282 -18.56 -17.21 3.01
C ARG A 282 -20.01 -17.67 2.83
N GLU A 283 -20.97 -16.76 2.92
CA GLU A 283 -22.40 -17.01 3.00
C GLU A 283 -22.98 -17.29 1.62
N THR A 284 -22.60 -16.49 0.62
CA THR A 284 -23.14 -16.63 -0.75
C THR A 284 -22.35 -17.63 -1.58
N SER A 285 -21.03 -17.70 -1.38
CA SER A 285 -20.12 -18.42 -2.30
C SER A 285 -19.11 -19.35 -1.61
N ALA A 286 -19.25 -19.61 -0.30
CA ALA A 286 -18.33 -20.45 0.47
C ALA A 286 -16.84 -20.07 0.28
N ARG A 287 -16.55 -18.77 0.10
CA ARG A 287 -15.21 -18.22 -0.21
C ARG A 287 -14.52 -18.84 -1.42
N LYS A 288 -15.31 -19.29 -2.40
CA LYS A 288 -14.76 -19.72 -3.68
C LYS A 288 -14.27 -18.53 -4.47
N THR A 289 -13.25 -18.80 -5.27
CA THR A 289 -12.63 -17.83 -6.18
C THR A 289 -12.83 -18.27 -7.62
N VAL A 290 -13.16 -17.34 -8.51
CA VAL A 290 -13.40 -17.59 -9.94
C VAL A 290 -12.64 -16.56 -10.79
N HIS A 291 -12.11 -16.98 -11.93
CA HIS A 291 -11.49 -16.06 -12.88
C HIS A 291 -12.53 -15.18 -13.56
N LEU A 292 -12.23 -13.89 -13.67
CA LEU A 292 -13.03 -12.97 -14.47
C LEU A 292 -12.46 -12.87 -15.87
N ASP A 293 -13.28 -13.15 -16.88
CA ASP A 293 -13.00 -12.75 -18.26
C ASP A 293 -13.58 -11.37 -18.50
N LEU A 294 -12.73 -10.43 -18.90
CA LEU A 294 -13.09 -9.04 -19.14
C LEU A 294 -13.21 -8.74 -20.65
N SER A 295 -13.17 -9.76 -21.52
CA SER A 295 -13.19 -9.59 -22.99
C SER A 295 -14.41 -8.83 -23.51
N GLU A 296 -15.57 -8.99 -22.87
CA GLU A 296 -16.84 -8.40 -23.29
C GLU A 296 -17.12 -7.02 -22.67
N VAL A 297 -16.24 -6.55 -21.76
CA VAL A 297 -16.41 -5.25 -21.09
C VAL A 297 -15.47 -4.22 -21.70
N SER A 298 -16.04 -3.16 -22.29
CA SER A 298 -15.27 -2.11 -22.94
C SER A 298 -14.55 -1.17 -21.96
N GLU A 299 -15.12 -0.95 -20.77
CA GLU A 299 -14.57 -0.03 -19.77
C GLU A 299 -14.69 -0.62 -18.37
N TYR A 300 -13.56 -0.70 -17.67
CA TYR A 300 -13.52 -1.10 -16.26
C TYR A 300 -12.38 -0.38 -15.53
N SER A 301 -12.50 -0.32 -14.20
CA SER A 301 -11.44 0.15 -13.32
C SER A 301 -11.46 -0.71 -12.08
N LEU A 302 -10.44 -1.58 -11.98
CA LEU A 302 -10.35 -2.59 -10.95
C LEU A 302 -9.04 -2.45 -10.14
N PHE A 303 -9.07 -2.79 -8.86
CA PHE A 303 -7.88 -2.95 -8.04
C PHE A 303 -8.00 -4.07 -7.01
N PRO A 304 -6.87 -4.64 -6.54
CA PRO A 304 -6.90 -5.68 -5.51
C PRO A 304 -7.57 -5.18 -4.23
N GLY A 305 -8.55 -5.92 -3.72
CA GLY A 305 -9.32 -5.55 -2.54
C GLY A 305 -10.65 -4.88 -2.84
N GLN A 306 -10.86 -4.40 -4.07
CA GLN A 306 -12.12 -3.77 -4.45
C GLN A 306 -13.27 -4.76 -4.38
N ILE A 307 -14.34 -4.40 -3.69
CA ILE A 307 -15.58 -5.18 -3.70
C ILE A 307 -16.46 -4.66 -4.83
N VAL A 308 -16.89 -5.57 -5.69
CA VAL A 308 -17.65 -5.29 -6.91
C VAL A 308 -18.81 -6.26 -7.05
N ALA A 309 -19.87 -5.78 -7.69
CA ALA A 309 -20.93 -6.62 -8.23
C ALA A 309 -20.88 -6.57 -9.75
N CYS A 310 -21.17 -7.70 -10.40
CA CYS A 310 -21.18 -7.80 -11.86
C CYS A 310 -22.17 -8.85 -12.35
N ASP A 311 -22.67 -8.62 -13.57
CA ASP A 311 -23.39 -9.63 -14.34
C ASP A 311 -22.39 -10.38 -15.23
N GLY A 312 -22.64 -11.67 -15.40
CA GLY A 312 -21.83 -12.48 -16.30
C GLY A 312 -22.36 -13.89 -16.48
N LEU A 313 -21.67 -14.67 -17.31
CA LEU A 313 -22.00 -16.07 -17.57
C LEU A 313 -20.88 -16.97 -17.06
N ASN A 314 -21.22 -17.93 -16.19
CA ASN A 314 -20.28 -18.92 -15.67
C ASN A 314 -20.74 -20.34 -16.01
N THR A 315 -20.51 -20.80 -17.24
CA THR A 315 -20.92 -22.15 -17.67
C THR A 315 -20.05 -23.28 -17.10
N THR A 316 -18.87 -22.95 -16.55
CA THR A 316 -17.86 -23.94 -16.12
C THR A 316 -17.74 -24.08 -14.60
N GLY A 317 -18.21 -23.08 -13.85
CA GLY A 317 -17.96 -22.95 -12.42
C GLY A 317 -16.60 -22.33 -12.08
N SER A 318 -15.66 -22.25 -13.04
CA SER A 318 -14.27 -21.78 -12.81
C SER A 318 -13.93 -20.44 -13.45
N LYS A 319 -14.74 -19.97 -14.41
CA LYS A 319 -14.51 -18.74 -15.15
C LYS A 319 -15.84 -18.04 -15.46
N LEU A 320 -15.96 -16.79 -15.02
CA LEU A 320 -17.10 -15.91 -15.26
C LEU A 320 -16.77 -14.94 -16.39
N VAL A 321 -17.49 -15.02 -17.50
CA VAL A 321 -17.40 -14.02 -18.57
C VAL A 321 -18.26 -12.83 -18.18
N VAL A 322 -17.62 -11.72 -17.82
CA VAL A 322 -18.29 -10.54 -17.31
C VAL A 322 -18.94 -9.78 -18.47
N SER A 323 -20.23 -9.48 -18.35
CA SER A 323 -20.95 -8.65 -19.32
C SER A 323 -21.09 -7.19 -18.84
N LYS A 324 -21.15 -6.97 -17.52
CA LYS A 324 -21.37 -5.65 -16.94
C LYS A 324 -20.88 -5.56 -15.50
N PHE A 325 -20.21 -4.46 -15.15
CA PHE A 325 -19.97 -4.09 -13.75
C PHE A 325 -21.03 -3.09 -13.25
N TYR A 326 -21.45 -3.25 -12.00
CA TYR A 326 -22.28 -2.25 -11.34
C TYR A 326 -21.42 -1.12 -10.77
N GLN A 327 -21.96 0.10 -10.82
CA GLN A 327 -21.25 1.26 -10.31
C GLN A 327 -21.18 1.23 -8.77
N GLY A 328 -20.00 1.46 -8.21
CA GLY A 328 -19.82 1.59 -6.77
C GLY A 328 -20.64 2.73 -6.16
N VAL A 329 -21.07 2.56 -4.92
CA VAL A 329 -22.01 3.45 -4.21
C VAL A 329 -21.28 4.13 -3.07
N HIS A 330 -21.34 5.46 -3.01
CA HIS A 330 -20.81 6.23 -1.89
C HIS A 330 -21.91 6.43 -0.84
N LEU A 331 -21.50 6.68 0.40
CA LEU A 331 -22.43 6.95 1.50
C LEU A 331 -23.17 8.27 1.27
N PRO A 332 -24.36 8.48 1.88
CA PRO A 332 -24.93 9.81 1.95
C PRO A 332 -23.94 10.76 2.65
N PHE A 333 -24.05 12.05 2.32
CA PHE A 333 -23.32 13.08 3.03
C PHE A 333 -23.94 13.29 4.42
N ALA A 334 -23.14 13.83 5.35
CA ALA A 334 -23.65 14.22 6.66
C ALA A 334 -24.78 15.26 6.52
N GLU A 335 -25.89 15.01 7.21
CA GLU A 335 -26.94 15.99 7.41
C GLU A 335 -26.45 17.06 8.39
N VAL A 336 -26.74 18.32 8.09
CA VAL A 336 -26.44 19.45 8.98
C VAL A 336 -27.70 20.26 9.15
N ASP A 337 -27.97 20.66 10.38
CA ASP A 337 -29.08 21.54 10.70
C ASP A 337 -28.78 22.95 10.18
N GLU A 338 -29.25 23.25 8.97
CA GLU A 338 -29.06 24.52 8.27
C GLU A 338 -29.72 25.72 8.98
N THR A 339 -30.49 25.49 10.05
CA THR A 339 -31.18 26.57 10.80
C THR A 339 -30.29 27.32 11.79
N SER A 340 -29.06 26.85 12.04
CA SER A 340 -28.13 27.53 12.94
C SER A 340 -27.53 28.80 12.30
N GLU A 341 -27.80 29.97 12.89
CA GLU A 341 -27.33 31.28 12.42
C GLU A 341 -25.79 31.38 12.26
N ASN A 342 -25.04 30.57 13.02
CA ASN A 342 -23.57 30.51 13.00
C ASN A 342 -22.98 29.82 11.76
N LEU A 343 -23.77 29.12 10.94
CA LEU A 343 -23.28 28.36 9.77
C LEU A 343 -23.04 29.21 8.52
N SER A 344 -23.45 30.48 8.54
CA SER A 344 -23.32 31.40 7.39
C SER A 344 -21.92 32.02 7.25
N VAL A 345 -21.12 32.01 8.33
CA VAL A 345 -19.78 32.60 8.34
C VAL A 345 -18.79 31.66 7.64
N PRO A 346 -18.05 32.13 6.62
CA PRO A 346 -17.03 31.31 5.97
C PRO A 346 -15.90 30.95 6.93
N VAL A 347 -15.50 29.68 6.93
CA VAL A 347 -14.38 29.14 7.70
C VAL A 347 -13.22 28.86 6.76
N GLN A 348 -12.09 29.53 6.96
CA GLN A 348 -10.86 29.32 6.24
C GLN A 348 -9.99 28.27 6.94
N VAL A 349 -9.65 27.22 6.19
CA VAL A 349 -8.79 26.13 6.64
C VAL A 349 -7.50 26.15 5.85
N LEU A 350 -6.36 26.08 6.53
CA LEU A 350 -5.05 25.84 5.94
C LEU A 350 -4.60 24.40 6.23
N VAL A 351 -4.02 23.74 5.23
CA VAL A 351 -3.54 22.36 5.33
C VAL A 351 -2.11 22.27 4.84
N ALA A 352 -1.23 21.70 5.65
CA ALA A 352 0.12 21.36 5.24
C ALA A 352 0.49 19.94 5.67
N ALA A 353 1.24 19.24 4.83
CA ALA A 353 1.75 17.91 5.13
C ALA A 353 3.27 17.87 5.03
N GLY A 354 3.91 17.27 6.04
CA GLY A 354 5.36 17.11 6.09
C GLY A 354 5.89 16.21 4.97
N PRO A 355 7.23 16.13 4.79
CA PRO A 355 8.25 16.57 5.75
C PRO A 355 8.35 18.08 5.93
N PHE A 356 8.59 18.56 7.15
CA PHE A 356 8.66 20.00 7.50
C PHE A 356 10.08 20.57 7.52
N THR A 357 11.06 19.79 7.08
CA THR A 357 12.45 20.19 6.96
C THR A 357 13.05 19.54 5.70
N PRO A 358 14.00 20.19 5.01
CA PRO A 358 14.72 19.61 3.90
C PRO A 358 15.52 18.37 4.31
N SER A 359 15.75 17.44 3.39
CA SER A 359 16.48 16.19 3.68
C SER A 359 17.95 16.39 4.06
N ASP A 360 18.51 17.57 3.77
CA ASP A 360 19.89 17.96 4.08
C ASP A 360 20.01 18.93 5.27
N SER A 361 18.91 19.22 5.97
CA SER A 361 18.86 20.22 7.03
C SER A 361 17.87 19.85 8.14
N LEU A 362 18.19 20.24 9.38
CA LEU A 362 17.29 20.13 10.54
C LEU A 362 16.83 21.51 11.02
N ALA A 363 16.95 22.54 10.16
CA ALA A 363 16.61 23.91 10.51
C ALA A 363 15.09 24.20 10.42
N TYR A 364 14.28 23.29 9.86
CA TYR A 364 12.82 23.46 9.74
C TYR A 364 12.38 24.77 9.06
N GLU A 365 13.18 25.29 8.13
CA GLU A 365 12.87 26.53 7.39
C GLU A 365 11.52 26.50 6.66
N PRO A 366 11.09 25.37 6.05
CA PRO A 366 9.74 25.24 5.50
C PRO A 366 8.63 25.43 6.53
N LEU A 367 8.83 24.98 7.76
CA LEU A 367 7.91 25.23 8.86
C LEU A 367 7.93 26.71 9.26
N GLU A 368 9.10 27.33 9.36
CA GLU A 368 9.20 28.77 9.67
C GLU A 368 8.48 29.63 8.61
N ASP A 369 8.65 29.30 7.33
CA ASP A 369 7.96 29.98 6.24
C ASP A 369 6.45 29.74 6.29
N LEU A 370 5.98 28.53 6.60
CA LEU A 370 4.57 28.25 6.86
C LEU A 370 4.01 29.10 8.00
N LEU A 371 4.76 29.26 9.09
CA LEU A 371 4.35 30.10 10.23
C LEU A 371 4.20 31.57 9.82
N LYS A 372 4.96 32.07 8.84
CA LYS A 372 4.77 33.42 8.28
C LYS A 372 3.41 33.52 7.58
N TYR A 373 3.00 32.51 6.80
CA TYR A 373 1.67 32.46 6.19
C TYR A 373 0.56 32.40 7.24
N LEU A 374 0.70 31.59 8.30
CA LEU A 374 -0.28 31.53 9.39
C LEU A 374 -0.44 32.88 10.10
N LYS A 375 0.67 33.58 10.37
CA LYS A 375 0.63 34.93 10.97
C LYS A 375 -0.01 35.97 10.06
N ARG A 376 0.22 35.88 8.75
CA ARG A 376 -0.30 36.82 7.75
C ARG A 376 -1.78 36.60 7.44
N ASP A 377 -2.16 35.35 7.17
CA ASP A 377 -3.48 34.96 6.67
C ASP A 377 -4.46 34.64 7.83
N GLN A 378 -3.96 34.38 9.04
CA GLN A 378 -4.77 34.07 10.23
C GLN A 378 -5.93 33.11 9.93
N PRO A 379 -5.69 31.93 9.32
CA PRO A 379 -6.77 30.98 9.04
C PRO A 379 -7.42 30.52 10.34
N ASP A 380 -8.71 30.19 10.26
CA ASP A 380 -9.50 29.79 11.43
C ASP A 380 -9.09 28.40 11.93
N VAL A 381 -8.70 27.52 10.99
CA VAL A 381 -8.19 26.17 11.29
C VAL A 381 -6.89 25.91 10.53
N CYS A 382 -5.92 25.28 11.19
CA CYS A 382 -4.71 24.75 10.56
C CYS A 382 -4.61 23.24 10.81
N VAL A 383 -4.59 22.45 9.73
CA VAL A 383 -4.40 21.00 9.76
C VAL A 383 -2.98 20.67 9.34
N LEU A 384 -2.18 20.16 10.28
CA LEU A 384 -0.80 19.75 10.04
C LEU A 384 -0.70 18.22 10.08
N LYS A 385 -0.43 17.60 8.93
CA LYS A 385 -0.10 16.17 8.86
C LYS A 385 1.41 15.99 8.97
N CYS A 386 1.88 15.48 10.10
CA CYS A 386 3.31 15.23 10.31
C CYS A 386 3.71 13.84 9.78
N THR A 387 4.76 13.79 8.96
CA THR A 387 5.52 12.56 8.67
C THR A 387 6.82 12.70 9.44
N VAL A 388 6.96 12.03 10.57
CA VAL A 388 8.23 12.02 11.34
C VAL A 388 9.13 10.93 10.76
N GLU A 389 10.27 11.33 10.18
CA GLU A 389 11.53 10.60 9.92
C GLU A 389 11.53 9.08 9.63
N VAL A 390 10.46 8.51 9.10
CA VAL A 390 10.48 7.15 8.55
C VAL A 390 9.71 7.18 7.23
N PRO A 391 10.22 6.54 6.16
CA PRO A 391 9.57 6.55 4.84
C PRO A 391 8.37 5.59 4.85
N TYR A 392 7.41 5.78 5.75
CA TYR A 392 6.10 5.17 5.65
C TYR A 392 5.24 6.04 4.74
N ASP A 393 5.74 6.28 3.52
CA ASP A 393 5.08 7.20 2.61
C ASP A 393 3.83 6.56 2.00
N ASP A 394 2.74 7.28 2.23
CA ASP A 394 1.72 7.63 1.25
C ASP A 394 0.79 6.51 0.78
N MET A 395 -0.20 6.25 1.64
CA MET A 395 -1.39 5.44 1.37
C MET A 395 -1.99 5.70 -0.02
N PHE A 396 -2.11 6.97 -0.42
CA PHE A 396 -2.73 7.31 -1.68
C PHE A 396 -1.82 6.95 -2.85
N LYS A 397 -0.53 7.32 -2.83
CA LYS A 397 0.44 6.90 -3.85
C LYS A 397 0.55 5.38 -3.99
N LYS A 398 0.43 4.63 -2.89
CA LYS A 398 0.47 3.15 -2.91
C LYS A 398 -0.78 2.53 -3.54
N ILE A 399 -1.95 3.07 -3.21
CA ILE A 399 -3.21 2.76 -3.92
C ILE A 399 -3.04 3.08 -5.41
N VAL A 400 -2.55 4.28 -5.74
CA VAL A 400 -2.29 4.74 -7.10
C VAL A 400 -1.36 3.78 -7.84
N LEU A 401 -0.15 3.50 -7.34
CA LEU A 401 0.88 2.66 -7.99
C LEU A 401 0.38 1.25 -8.37
N ASN A 402 -0.49 0.66 -7.56
CA ASN A 402 -1.09 -0.64 -7.86
C ASN A 402 -2.27 -0.55 -8.84
N LEU A 403 -2.99 0.57 -8.84
CA LEU A 403 -4.00 0.91 -9.84
C LEU A 403 -3.39 1.31 -11.20
N ILE A 404 -2.11 1.71 -11.23
CA ILE A 404 -1.50 2.33 -12.42
C ILE A 404 -1.47 1.43 -13.66
N LYS A 405 -1.58 0.10 -13.50
CA LYS A 405 -1.31 -0.88 -14.57
C LYS A 405 -2.50 -1.77 -14.94
N ALA A 406 -3.64 -1.62 -14.27
CA ALA A 406 -4.87 -2.37 -14.53
C ALA A 406 -5.90 -1.60 -15.39
N THR A 407 -5.59 -0.36 -15.77
CA THR A 407 -6.42 0.46 -16.66
C THR A 407 -5.66 0.71 -17.96
N GLU A 408 -6.09 0.09 -19.05
CA GLU A 408 -5.70 0.54 -20.39
C GLU A 408 -6.20 1.99 -20.62
N GLU A 409 -5.59 2.62 -21.63
CA GLU A 409 -5.47 4.05 -21.96
C GLU A 409 -6.80 4.78 -22.27
N GLY A 410 -7.80 4.68 -21.40
CA GLY A 410 -9.07 5.38 -21.50
C GLY A 410 -9.31 6.32 -20.31
N SER A 411 -9.44 7.63 -20.59
CA SER A 411 -9.82 8.73 -19.68
C SER A 411 -8.73 9.46 -18.88
N SER A 412 -8.65 10.77 -19.17
CA SER A 412 -7.70 11.82 -18.73
C SER A 412 -7.64 12.07 -17.22
N ASP A 413 -8.67 11.70 -16.43
CA ASP A 413 -8.69 11.95 -14.98
C ASP A 413 -8.45 10.69 -14.13
N ARG A 414 -7.21 10.23 -14.12
CA ARG A 414 -6.77 9.11 -13.28
C ARG A 414 -7.01 9.37 -11.79
N LEU A 415 -6.61 10.54 -11.28
CA LEU A 415 -6.68 10.86 -9.86
C LEU A 415 -8.15 10.93 -9.38
N GLY A 416 -9.03 11.51 -10.20
CA GLY A 416 -10.47 11.50 -9.94
C GLY A 416 -11.04 10.09 -9.83
N ARG A 417 -10.61 9.14 -10.69
CA ARG A 417 -11.03 7.73 -10.59
C ARG A 417 -10.57 7.05 -9.30
N LEU A 418 -9.36 7.32 -8.84
CA LEU A 418 -8.81 6.74 -7.60
C LEU A 418 -9.57 7.24 -6.37
N ILE A 419 -9.85 8.53 -6.34
CA ILE A 419 -10.65 9.16 -5.29
C ILE A 419 -12.08 8.60 -5.32
N LYS A 420 -12.65 8.42 -6.50
CA LYS A 420 -13.96 7.78 -6.67
C LYS A 420 -13.98 6.41 -5.99
N HIS A 421 -12.94 5.59 -6.18
CA HIS A 421 -12.81 4.30 -5.50
C HIS A 421 -12.73 4.41 -3.99
N ILE A 422 -12.00 5.39 -3.44
CA ILE A 422 -11.97 5.61 -1.97
C ILE A 422 -13.37 5.91 -1.44
N LEU A 423 -14.12 6.80 -2.11
CA LEU A 423 -15.46 7.19 -1.71
C LEU A 423 -16.48 6.04 -1.85
N THR A 424 -16.41 5.26 -2.92
CA THR A 424 -17.35 4.16 -3.18
C THR A 424 -17.01 2.87 -2.44
N GLN A 425 -15.76 2.71 -2.00
CA GLN A 425 -15.35 1.59 -1.15
C GLN A 425 -15.44 1.91 0.34
N GLN A 426 -15.87 3.14 0.68
CA GLN A 426 -16.27 3.54 2.03
C GLN A 426 -15.18 3.28 3.08
N SER A 427 -13.92 3.40 2.67
CA SER A 427 -12.75 3.12 3.50
C SER A 427 -11.62 4.06 3.14
N TYR A 428 -10.88 4.52 4.14
CA TYR A 428 -9.69 5.33 3.93
C TYR A 428 -8.57 4.54 3.21
N TYR A 429 -8.52 3.21 3.37
CA TYR A 429 -7.54 2.33 2.72
C TYR A 429 -8.21 1.05 2.18
N PRO A 430 -8.77 1.05 0.96
CA PRO A 430 -9.49 -0.12 0.43
C PRO A 430 -8.58 -1.16 -0.25
N LEU A 431 -7.30 -0.86 -0.49
CA LEU A 431 -6.37 -1.77 -1.17
C LEU A 431 -6.08 -3.01 -0.31
N TYR A 432 -6.27 -4.20 -0.88
CA TYR A 432 -5.99 -5.47 -0.21
C TYR A 432 -5.39 -6.51 -1.17
N PRO A 433 -4.28 -7.19 -0.81
CA PRO A 433 -3.43 -6.96 0.36
C PRO A 433 -2.84 -5.52 0.40
N PRO A 434 -2.53 -4.99 1.59
CA PRO A 434 -1.93 -3.68 1.70
C PRO A 434 -0.53 -3.69 1.10
N SER A 435 -0.03 -2.50 0.74
CA SER A 435 1.36 -2.33 0.31
C SER A 435 2.34 -2.82 1.38
N GLU A 436 3.49 -3.35 0.98
CA GLU A 436 4.47 -4.02 1.87
C GLU A 436 4.89 -3.19 3.09
N ASP A 437 4.96 -1.86 2.99
CA ASP A 437 5.33 -0.99 4.13
C ASP A 437 4.13 -0.52 4.97
N VAL A 438 2.93 -1.02 4.70
CA VAL A 438 1.70 -0.64 5.41
C VAL A 438 1.22 -1.81 6.25
N ASN A 439 1.33 -1.65 7.57
CA ASN A 439 0.83 -2.61 8.53
C ASN A 439 -0.60 -2.22 8.92
N ILE A 440 -1.55 -3.15 8.75
CA ILE A 440 -2.96 -2.94 9.09
C ILE A 440 -3.36 -3.98 10.14
N ASP A 441 -3.85 -3.48 11.27
CA ASP A 441 -4.65 -4.27 12.22
C ASP A 441 -6.10 -4.25 11.72
N TYR A 442 -6.60 -5.40 11.27
CA TYR A 442 -7.91 -5.49 10.63
C TYR A 442 -9.08 -5.31 11.61
N GLU A 443 -8.91 -5.67 12.88
CA GLU A 443 -9.96 -5.51 13.88
C GLU A 443 -10.24 -4.02 14.13
N HIS A 444 -9.16 -3.22 14.26
CA HIS A 444 -9.26 -1.77 14.39
C HIS A 444 -9.57 -1.08 13.05
N TYR A 445 -9.11 -1.63 11.92
CA TYR A 445 -9.40 -1.09 10.59
C TYR A 445 -10.91 -1.02 10.33
N GLU A 446 -11.66 -2.06 10.67
CA GLU A 446 -13.10 -2.10 10.46
C GLU A 446 -13.83 -0.99 11.24
N GLN A 447 -13.38 -0.73 12.47
CA GLN A 447 -14.01 0.24 13.36
C GLN A 447 -13.62 1.68 13.03
N PHE A 448 -12.33 1.93 12.76
CA PHE A 448 -11.78 3.29 12.73
C PHE A 448 -11.37 3.77 11.33
N CYS A 449 -11.22 2.88 10.35
CA CYS A 449 -10.77 3.24 9.00
C CYS A 449 -11.88 3.24 7.95
N ARG A 450 -13.14 3.02 8.35
CA ARG A 450 -14.31 3.17 7.47
C ARG A 450 -14.79 4.62 7.41
N LEU A 451 -15.33 4.99 6.25
CA LEU A 451 -16.11 6.21 6.10
C LEU A 451 -17.51 5.97 6.68
N GLN A 452 -18.03 6.94 7.41
CA GLN A 452 -19.37 6.89 8.01
C GLN A 452 -20.37 7.75 7.25
N ALA A 453 -19.86 8.73 6.51
CA ALA A 453 -20.58 9.53 5.55
C ALA A 453 -19.61 9.91 4.41
N THR A 454 -20.14 10.34 3.27
CA THR A 454 -19.29 10.99 2.26
C THR A 454 -18.84 12.34 2.82
N PRO A 455 -17.52 12.61 2.92
CA PRO A 455 -17.03 13.87 3.44
C PRO A 455 -17.33 15.02 2.46
N ASP A 456 -17.58 16.23 2.98
CA ASP A 456 -17.68 17.43 2.15
C ASP A 456 -16.31 17.82 1.55
N VAL A 457 -15.25 17.64 2.33
CA VAL A 457 -13.86 17.88 1.92
C VAL A 457 -13.01 16.69 2.35
N LEU A 458 -12.28 16.09 1.41
CA LEU A 458 -11.38 14.97 1.67
C LEU A 458 -9.92 15.41 1.46
N ILE A 459 -9.16 15.50 2.56
CA ILE A 459 -7.75 15.87 2.54
C ILE A 459 -6.90 14.59 2.37
N ILE A 460 -6.18 14.46 1.26
CA ILE A 460 -5.36 13.28 0.95
C ILE A 460 -3.95 13.69 0.54
N PRO A 461 -3.06 13.98 1.52
CA PRO A 461 -1.70 14.38 1.21
C PRO A 461 -0.90 13.20 0.67
N SER A 462 -0.22 13.45 -0.44
CA SER A 462 0.60 12.46 -1.17
C SER A 462 1.81 13.11 -1.85
N ASP A 463 2.78 12.30 -2.28
CA ASP A 463 3.93 12.71 -3.09
C ASP A 463 3.54 12.92 -4.55
N LEU A 464 2.34 12.48 -4.95
CA LEU A 464 1.77 12.79 -6.25
C LEU A 464 1.57 14.30 -6.40
N ARG A 465 1.46 14.75 -7.65
CA ARG A 465 1.17 16.16 -7.95
C ARG A 465 -0.06 16.61 -7.16
N TYR A 466 0.09 17.76 -6.51
CA TYR A 466 -1.00 18.43 -5.80
C TYR A 466 -2.19 18.65 -6.73
N PHE A 467 -3.41 18.63 -6.18
CA PHE A 467 -4.64 18.87 -6.93
C PHE A 467 -5.78 19.29 -6.00
N VAL A 468 -6.80 19.90 -6.60
CA VAL A 468 -8.13 20.06 -6.01
C VAL A 468 -9.17 19.61 -7.04
N LYS A 469 -10.03 18.67 -6.67
CA LYS A 469 -11.03 18.07 -7.58
C LYS A 469 -12.35 17.85 -6.86
N ASP A 470 -13.47 18.12 -7.52
CA ASP A 470 -14.79 17.65 -7.06
C ASP A 470 -15.03 16.24 -7.60
N VAL A 471 -15.21 15.28 -6.70
CA VAL A 471 -15.51 13.89 -7.02
C VAL A 471 -16.75 13.46 -6.24
N LEU A 472 -17.84 13.17 -6.95
CA LEU A 472 -19.13 12.77 -6.35
C LEU A 472 -19.68 13.80 -5.34
N GLY A 473 -19.39 15.10 -5.52
CA GLY A 473 -19.80 16.18 -4.62
C GLY A 473 -18.87 16.39 -3.43
N CYS A 474 -17.81 15.59 -3.30
CA CYS A 474 -16.75 15.74 -2.31
C CYS A 474 -15.57 16.51 -2.90
N VAL A 475 -15.18 17.63 -2.28
CA VAL A 475 -13.99 18.38 -2.72
C VAL A 475 -12.73 17.74 -2.14
N CYS A 476 -11.96 17.09 -3.01
CA CYS A 476 -10.79 16.32 -2.65
C CYS A 476 -9.52 17.15 -2.89
N VAL A 477 -8.72 17.30 -1.83
CA VAL A 477 -7.54 18.18 -1.80
C VAL A 477 -6.30 17.34 -1.50
N ASN A 478 -5.38 17.29 -2.47
CA ASN A 478 -4.00 16.88 -2.22
C ASN A 478 -3.14 18.14 -2.10
N PRO A 479 -2.73 18.56 -0.88
CA PRO A 479 -1.85 19.71 -0.70
C PRO A 479 -0.43 19.48 -1.22
N GLY A 480 -0.07 18.24 -1.57
CA GLY A 480 1.30 17.83 -1.78
C GLY A 480 2.07 17.76 -0.46
N ARG A 481 3.41 17.77 -0.57
CA ARG A 481 4.34 17.85 0.56
C ARG A 481 4.84 19.28 0.67
N ILE A 482 4.97 19.81 1.88
CA ILE A 482 5.56 21.13 2.11
C ILE A 482 7.06 21.16 1.78
N THR A 483 7.71 20.01 1.78
CA THR A 483 9.11 19.86 1.36
C THR A 483 9.26 18.60 0.52
N LYS A 484 10.03 18.72 -0.57
CA LYS A 484 10.38 17.60 -1.46
C LYS A 484 11.90 17.48 -1.50
N ALA A 485 12.43 16.50 -0.78
CA ALA A 485 13.87 16.34 -0.56
C ALA A 485 14.53 17.65 -0.11
N GLN A 486 15.32 18.30 -0.95
CA GLN A 486 16.05 19.54 -0.64
C GLN A 486 15.30 20.83 -1.06
N THR A 487 14.13 20.70 -1.70
CA THR A 487 13.40 21.82 -2.31
C THR A 487 12.09 22.15 -1.59
N GLY A 488 11.61 23.39 -1.80
CA GLY A 488 10.31 23.83 -1.30
C GLY A 488 9.16 23.16 -2.03
N GLY A 489 8.17 22.71 -1.26
CA GLY A 489 6.97 22.08 -1.77
C GLY A 489 5.76 23.01 -1.73
N THR A 490 4.60 22.47 -1.33
CA THR A 490 3.32 23.18 -1.35
C THR A 490 2.50 22.95 -0.07
N PHE A 491 1.57 23.87 0.19
CA PHE A 491 0.48 23.72 1.15
C PHE A 491 -0.85 24.07 0.46
N ALA A 492 -1.97 23.70 1.06
CA ALA A 492 -3.29 24.06 0.55
C ALA A 492 -4.04 24.96 1.53
N ARG A 493 -5.00 25.71 1.02
CA ARG A 493 -5.97 26.48 1.81
C ARG A 493 -7.30 26.46 1.11
N PHE A 494 -8.39 26.42 1.88
CA PHE A 494 -9.74 26.41 1.33
C PHE A 494 -10.73 27.06 2.28
N VAL A 495 -11.89 27.43 1.75
CA VAL A 495 -12.98 28.09 2.48
C VAL A 495 -14.19 27.15 2.47
N ILE A 496 -14.71 26.86 3.66
CA ILE A 496 -15.96 26.13 3.86
C ILE A 496 -17.04 27.15 4.22
N GLN A 497 -18.19 27.05 3.58
CA GLN A 497 -19.37 27.82 3.95
C GLN A 497 -20.61 26.96 3.76
N CYS A 498 -21.55 27.02 4.71
CA CYS A 498 -22.85 26.40 4.50
C CYS A 498 -23.61 27.25 3.46
N PRO A 499 -24.05 26.67 2.33
CA PRO A 499 -24.84 27.44 1.38
C PRO A 499 -26.16 27.87 2.04
N PRO A 500 -26.71 29.04 1.68
CA PRO A 500 -28.05 29.42 2.14
C PRO A 500 -29.06 28.38 1.67
N SER A 501 -30.09 28.12 2.50
CA SER A 501 -31.11 27.07 2.31
C SER A 501 -31.56 26.94 0.85
N PRO A 502 -31.77 25.71 0.35
CA PRO A 502 -32.07 25.48 -1.06
C PRO A 502 -33.29 26.29 -1.52
N THR A 503 -33.11 27.15 -2.53
CA THR A 503 -34.22 27.68 -3.30
C THR A 503 -34.97 26.49 -3.91
N GLN A 504 -36.27 26.39 -3.63
CA GLN A 504 -37.13 25.30 -4.07
C GLN A 504 -36.88 24.94 -5.54
N GLY A 505 -36.40 23.73 -5.79
CA GLY A 505 -36.25 23.17 -7.13
C GLY A 505 -35.00 22.33 -7.31
N GLY A 506 -35.10 21.03 -6.97
CA GLY A 506 -34.37 19.88 -7.54
C GLY A 506 -32.89 19.99 -7.96
N ALA A 507 -32.14 20.99 -7.51
CA ALA A 507 -30.77 21.23 -7.96
C ALA A 507 -29.78 20.29 -7.27
N ALA A 508 -28.74 19.88 -8.01
CA ALA A 508 -27.63 19.10 -7.48
C ALA A 508 -27.00 19.78 -6.25
N ARG A 509 -26.60 18.98 -5.25
CA ARG A 509 -25.92 19.44 -4.03
C ARG A 509 -24.74 20.34 -4.42
N LYS A 510 -24.73 21.59 -3.94
CA LYS A 510 -23.56 22.46 -4.07
C LYS A 510 -22.50 22.05 -3.06
N PRO A 511 -21.21 21.96 -3.45
CA PRO A 511 -20.14 21.67 -2.51
C PRO A 511 -20.03 22.79 -1.49
N ARG A 512 -19.80 22.43 -0.22
CA ARG A 512 -19.62 23.41 0.88
C ARG A 512 -18.27 24.11 0.83
N CYS A 513 -17.29 23.50 0.18
CA CYS A 513 -16.02 24.15 -0.13
C CYS A 513 -16.22 25.09 -1.32
N THR A 514 -16.23 26.40 -1.07
CA THR A 514 -16.53 27.43 -2.08
C THR A 514 -15.30 27.85 -2.88
N ALA A 515 -14.12 27.78 -2.26
CA ALA A 515 -12.84 28.10 -2.90
C ALA A 515 -11.71 27.29 -2.27
N ALA A 516 -10.73 26.89 -3.08
CA ALA A 516 -9.53 26.19 -2.62
C ALA A 516 -8.32 26.53 -3.51
N GLU A 517 -7.14 26.59 -2.90
CA GLU A 517 -5.88 26.83 -3.59
C GLU A 517 -4.77 25.93 -3.05
N VAL A 518 -3.82 25.59 -3.91
CA VAL A 518 -2.53 25.03 -3.53
C VAL A 518 -1.46 26.05 -3.84
N VAL A 519 -0.61 26.36 -2.85
CA VAL A 519 0.39 27.43 -2.92
C VAL A 519 1.78 26.87 -2.60
N ARG A 520 2.79 27.32 -3.33
CA ARG A 520 4.20 27.01 -3.07
C ARG A 520 4.67 27.73 -1.80
N VAL A 521 5.31 26.99 -0.88
CA VAL A 521 5.85 27.55 0.39
C VAL A 521 7.11 28.37 0.15
#